data_AF-A0A5S6Q116-F1
#
_entry.id   AF-A0A5S6Q116-F1
#
_cell.length_a   1.000
_cell.length_b   1.000
_cell.length_c   1.000
_cell.angle_alpha   90.00
_cell.angle_beta   90.00
_cell.angle_gamma   90.00
#
_symmetry.space_group_name_H-M   'P 1'
#
loop_
_entity.id
_entity.type
_entity.pdbx_description
1 polymer ?
#
loop_
_entity_poly.entity_id
_entity_poly.type
_entity_poly.pdbx_seq_one_letter_code
_entity_poly.pdbx_strand_id
1 'polypeptide(L)'
;MGGIAALGGVSIGRQGEVRFGPPGAAACAGAEAQNRIEEKDFTVTYNPATRSWTVVWKWTNGLAPEVLPNAIHEYPPAPNVRTEYEEELNLWVQNGWLIPYDEGKLGPPKALIPLMEITQSSKGKVRPVMDFRELNAHIDTFTANCDVCAQRLREWRRQGVNVAIIDLNKAYLQLHVDQSFWPYQSVIFKGRRYCLTG
;
A
#
# COMPACT_ATOMS: atom_id res chain seq x y z
N MET A 1 -11.91 19.37 3.62
CA MET A 1 -10.63 19.86 4.16
C MET A 1 -9.57 18.82 3.79
N GLY A 2 -8.43 19.22 3.22
CA GLY A 2 -7.42 18.25 2.77
C GLY A 2 -6.70 17.58 3.95
N GLY A 3 -6.29 16.32 3.79
CA GLY A 3 -5.68 15.51 4.85
C GLY A 3 -4.46 16.15 5.53
N ILE A 4 -3.66 16.95 4.81
CA ILE A 4 -2.50 17.67 5.38
C ILE A 4 -2.94 18.71 6.41
N ALA A 5 -4.08 19.39 6.20
CA ALA A 5 -4.60 20.36 7.16
C ALA A 5 -5.09 19.66 8.44
N ALA A 6 -5.67 18.47 8.31
CA ALA A 6 -6.07 17.64 9.45
C ALA A 6 -4.87 17.16 10.28
N LEU A 7 -3.71 16.95 9.64
CA LEU A 7 -2.45 16.63 10.30
C LEU A 7 -1.72 17.86 10.89
N GLY A 8 -2.37 19.03 10.93
CA GLY A 8 -1.79 20.26 11.48
C GLY A 8 -0.74 20.94 10.58
N GLY A 9 -0.75 20.63 9.28
CA GLY A 9 0.18 21.17 8.29
C GLY A 9 1.47 20.36 8.15
N VAL A 10 2.32 20.76 7.21
CA VAL A 10 3.64 20.17 6.99
C VAL A 10 4.71 21.26 7.00
N SER A 11 5.87 20.96 7.58
CA SER A 11 7.06 21.80 7.55
C SER A 11 8.26 20.99 7.09
N ILE A 12 9.15 21.62 6.32
CA ILE A 12 10.38 21.02 5.83
C ILE A 12 11.55 21.77 6.47
N GLY A 13 12.37 21.07 7.25
CA GLY A 13 13.58 21.63 7.85
C GLY A 13 14.67 21.88 6.79
N ARG A 14 15.71 22.63 7.18
CA ARG A 14 16.80 23.01 6.25
C ARG A 14 17.57 21.82 5.66
N GLN A 15 17.49 20.66 6.29
CA GLN A 15 18.11 19.41 5.86
C GLN A 15 17.14 18.48 5.10
N GLY A 16 15.93 18.95 4.76
CA GLY A 16 14.91 18.13 4.07
C GLY A 16 14.07 17.24 5.00
N GLU A 17 14.21 17.39 6.32
CA GLU A 17 13.38 16.69 7.30
C GLU A 17 11.92 17.16 7.22
N VAL A 18 10.97 16.23 7.06
CA VAL A 18 9.54 16.55 6.97
C VAL A 18 8.90 16.33 8.34
N ARG A 19 8.18 17.33 8.84
CA ARG A 19 7.42 17.28 10.10
C ARG A 19 5.97 17.65 9.86
N PHE A 20 5.05 16.85 10.39
CA PHE A 20 3.63 17.16 10.42
C PHE A 20 3.26 17.80 11.76
N GLY A 21 2.30 18.72 11.75
CA GLY A 21 1.87 19.46 12.93
C GLY A 21 2.50 20.86 13.07
N PRO A 22 2.02 21.67 14.04
CA PRO A 22 2.43 23.06 14.19
C PRO A 22 3.94 23.21 14.50
N PRO A 23 4.62 24.24 13.96
CA PRO A 23 6.05 24.46 14.18
C PRO A 23 6.38 24.63 15.67
N GLY A 24 7.33 23.86 16.18
CA GLY A 24 7.81 23.98 17.56
C GLY A 24 7.00 23.20 18.61
N ALA A 25 5.93 22.51 18.20
CA ALA A 25 5.38 21.44 19.02
C ALA A 25 6.36 20.27 18.97
N ALA A 26 7.05 19.98 20.10
CA ALA A 26 7.52 18.62 20.31
C ALA A 26 6.30 17.71 20.09
N ALA A 27 6.50 16.57 19.43
CA ALA A 27 5.48 15.52 19.34
C ALA A 27 5.27 14.94 20.76
N CYS A 28 4.68 15.75 21.63
CA CYS A 28 4.34 15.40 22.99
C CYS A 28 3.14 14.49 22.90
N ALA A 29 3.34 13.27 23.39
CA ALA A 29 2.28 12.34 23.77
C ALA A 29 1.17 13.12 24.51
N GLY A 30 0.01 13.24 23.88
CA GLY A 30 -1.08 14.04 24.42
C GLY A 30 -2.39 13.74 23.70
N ALA A 31 -3.24 12.99 24.41
CA ALA A 31 -4.60 12.55 24.09
C ALA A 31 -4.71 11.40 23.07
N GLU A 32 -5.16 10.26 23.61
CA GLU A 32 -5.50 8.97 23.00
C GLU A 32 -6.66 9.04 21.99
N ALA A 33 -6.64 9.99 21.06
CA ALA A 33 -7.37 9.81 19.82
C ALA A 33 -6.55 8.83 18.98
N GLN A 34 -6.93 7.55 18.98
CA GLN A 34 -6.33 6.56 18.09
C GLN A 34 -6.30 7.17 16.68
N ASN A 35 -5.10 7.38 16.12
CA ASN A 35 -4.90 7.91 14.78
C ASN A 35 -5.51 6.92 13.79
N ARG A 36 -6.81 7.06 13.57
CA ARG A 36 -7.67 6.12 12.86
C ARG A 36 -8.48 6.88 11.84
N ILE A 37 -8.41 6.43 10.61
CA ILE A 37 -9.20 6.91 9.49
C ILE A 37 -10.22 5.83 9.19
N GLU A 38 -11.50 6.18 9.21
CA GLU A 38 -12.58 5.28 8.88
C GLU A 38 -13.32 5.81 7.66
N GLU A 39 -13.18 5.08 6.55
CA GLU A 39 -13.83 5.36 5.28
C GLU A 39 -14.86 4.26 4.97
N LYS A 40 -15.59 4.43 3.87
CA LYS A 40 -16.62 3.47 3.42
C LYS A 40 -16.03 2.09 3.12
N ASP A 41 -14.87 2.06 2.46
CA ASP A 41 -14.22 0.88 1.90
C ASP A 41 -13.04 0.38 2.74
N PHE A 42 -12.54 1.17 3.69
CA PHE A 42 -11.45 0.74 4.57
C PHE A 42 -11.46 1.40 5.94
N THR A 43 -10.63 0.87 6.83
CA THR A 43 -10.22 1.50 8.07
C THR A 43 -8.71 1.42 8.19
N VAL A 44 -8.06 2.54 8.48
CA VAL A 44 -6.60 2.64 8.61
C VAL A 44 -6.28 3.11 10.01
N THR A 45 -5.37 2.43 10.70
CA THR A 45 -4.97 2.74 12.08
C THR A 45 -3.46 2.86 12.20
N TYR A 46 -2.97 3.90 12.86
CA TYR A 46 -1.56 4.07 13.17
C TYR A 46 -1.21 3.44 14.51
N ASN A 47 -0.20 2.60 14.52
CA ASN A 47 0.39 2.06 15.74
C ASN A 47 1.66 2.84 16.09
N PRO A 48 1.69 3.61 17.20
CA PRO A 48 2.87 4.39 17.59
C PRO A 48 4.05 3.54 18.05
N ALA A 49 3.81 2.32 18.55
CA ALA A 49 4.87 1.42 19.01
C ALA A 49 5.69 0.86 17.85
N THR A 50 5.01 0.48 16.76
CA THR A 50 5.65 -0.03 15.53
C THR A 50 5.90 1.07 14.50
N ARG A 51 5.40 2.30 14.75
CA ARG A 51 5.43 3.46 13.86
C ARG A 51 4.88 3.15 12.47
N SER A 52 3.84 2.33 12.40
CA SER A 52 3.30 1.80 11.15
C SER A 52 1.81 2.05 11.03
N TRP A 53 1.34 2.22 9.80
CA TRP A 53 -0.09 2.26 9.48
C TRP A 53 -0.55 0.87 9.08
N THR A 54 -1.71 0.44 9.59
CA THR A 54 -2.35 -0.82 9.20
C THR A 54 -3.70 -0.54 8.57
N VAL A 55 -3.95 -1.07 7.36
CA VAL A 55 -5.21 -1.02 6.64
C VAL A 55 -6.00 -2.31 6.83
N VAL A 56 -7.30 -2.15 7.05
CA VAL A 56 -8.33 -3.19 7.03
C VAL A 56 -9.34 -2.79 5.96
N TRP A 57 -9.48 -3.59 4.91
CA TRP A 57 -10.50 -3.36 3.90
C TRP A 57 -11.88 -3.81 4.39
N LYS A 58 -12.94 -3.19 3.89
CA LYS A 58 -14.33 -3.56 4.18
C LYS A 58 -14.84 -4.41 3.02
N TRP A 59 -15.34 -5.60 3.34
CA TRP A 59 -15.92 -6.49 2.35
C TRP A 59 -17.26 -5.94 1.84
N THR A 60 -17.57 -6.20 0.58
CA THR A 60 -18.90 -5.91 0.03
C THR A 60 -19.96 -6.64 0.84
N ASN A 61 -21.00 -5.92 1.28
CA ASN A 61 -22.04 -6.43 2.18
C ASN A 61 -21.52 -6.96 3.53
N GLY A 62 -20.28 -6.64 3.93
CA GLY A 62 -19.67 -7.12 5.17
C GLY A 62 -19.29 -8.59 5.18
N LEU A 63 -19.34 -9.28 4.03
CA LEU A 63 -19.10 -10.72 3.92
C LEU A 63 -17.80 -11.00 3.18
N ALA A 64 -16.83 -11.57 3.89
CA ALA A 64 -15.61 -12.04 3.25
C ALA A 64 -15.92 -13.25 2.35
N PRO A 65 -15.28 -13.37 1.17
CA PRO A 65 -15.41 -14.58 0.36
C PRO A 65 -14.83 -15.79 1.11
N GLU A 66 -15.36 -16.98 0.86
CA GLU A 66 -14.86 -18.19 1.51
C GLU A 66 -13.49 -18.59 0.95
N VAL A 67 -13.45 -18.90 -0.35
CA VAL A 67 -12.24 -19.15 -1.14
C VAL A 67 -12.45 -18.60 -2.55
N LEU A 68 -11.46 -17.88 -3.07
CA LEU A 68 -11.44 -17.40 -4.45
C LEU A 68 -10.93 -18.48 -5.41
N PRO A 69 -11.59 -18.69 -6.56
CA PRO A 69 -11.29 -19.82 -7.45
C PRO A 69 -10.01 -19.68 -8.28
N ASN A 70 -9.39 -18.50 -8.39
CA ASN A 70 -8.18 -18.36 -9.20
C ASN A 70 -7.04 -19.28 -8.73
N ALA A 71 -6.47 -20.01 -9.69
CA ALA A 71 -5.36 -20.93 -9.48
C ALA A 71 -4.09 -20.52 -10.28
N ILE A 72 -4.12 -19.38 -10.99
CA ILE A 72 -2.96 -18.91 -11.74
C ILE A 72 -1.90 -18.39 -10.76
N HIS A 73 -0.74 -19.03 -10.77
CA HIS A 73 0.41 -18.64 -9.94
C HIS A 73 1.07 -17.37 -10.47
N GLU A 74 1.39 -17.38 -11.76
CA GLU A 74 2.19 -16.36 -12.42
C GLU A 74 1.88 -16.40 -13.92
N TYR A 75 1.70 -15.22 -14.51
CA TYR A 75 1.75 -15.06 -15.96
C TYR A 75 3.23 -15.10 -16.36
N PRO A 76 3.65 -16.07 -17.20
CA PRO A 76 5.07 -16.31 -17.44
C PRO A 76 5.78 -15.08 -17.99
N PRO A 77 6.82 -14.57 -17.31
CA PRO A 77 7.54 -13.41 -17.79
C PRO A 77 8.38 -13.72 -19.01
N ALA A 78 8.63 -12.71 -19.84
CA ALA A 78 9.52 -12.89 -20.98
C ALA A 78 10.93 -13.35 -20.52
N PRO A 79 11.59 -14.29 -21.23
CA PRO A 79 12.84 -14.90 -20.75
C PRO A 79 13.97 -13.90 -20.47
N ASN A 80 14.02 -12.81 -21.24
CA ASN A 80 15.04 -11.77 -21.13
C ASN A 80 14.88 -10.85 -19.91
N VAL A 81 13.71 -10.83 -19.26
CA VAL A 81 13.42 -10.00 -18.08
C VAL A 81 13.22 -10.82 -16.80
N ARG A 82 13.28 -12.15 -16.90
CA ARG A 82 13.06 -13.08 -15.78
C ARG A 82 13.97 -12.77 -14.59
N THR A 83 15.25 -12.55 -14.83
CA THR A 83 16.24 -12.29 -13.76
C THR A 83 15.90 -11.01 -12.99
N GLU A 84 15.69 -9.90 -13.68
CA GLU A 84 15.34 -8.61 -13.06
C GLU A 84 14.02 -8.69 -12.28
N TYR A 85 13.04 -9.39 -12.84
CA TYR A 85 11.76 -9.64 -12.18
C TYR A 85 11.93 -10.43 -10.87
N GLU A 86 12.71 -11.50 -10.88
CA GLU A 86 12.98 -12.30 -9.68
C GLU A 86 13.80 -11.54 -8.63
N GLU A 87 14.75 -10.71 -9.06
CA GLU A 87 15.55 -9.84 -8.17
C GLU A 87 14.64 -8.87 -7.40
N GLU A 88 13.69 -8.23 -8.07
CA GLU A 88 12.73 -7.33 -7.41
C GLU A 88 11.83 -8.09 -6.42
N LEU A 89 11.37 -9.30 -6.75
CA LEU A 89 10.60 -10.13 -5.79
C LEU A 89 11.44 -10.60 -4.61
N ASN A 90 12.72 -10.92 -4.81
CA ASN A 90 13.63 -11.21 -3.69
C ASN A 90 13.80 -9.99 -2.78
N LEU A 91 13.85 -8.77 -3.33
CA LEU A 91 13.85 -7.54 -2.53
C LEU A 91 12.55 -7.40 -1.75
N TRP A 92 11.39 -7.81 -2.28
CA TRP A 92 10.14 -7.78 -1.52
C TRP A 92 10.16 -8.74 -0.34
N VAL A 93 10.75 -9.93 -0.52
CA VAL A 93 10.95 -10.90 0.56
C VAL A 93 11.92 -10.36 1.61
N GLN A 94 13.06 -9.79 1.18
CA GLN A 94 14.06 -9.22 2.09
C GLN A 94 13.54 -8.04 2.91
N ASN A 95 12.70 -7.19 2.30
CA ASN A 95 12.09 -6.06 2.99
C ASN A 95 10.87 -6.45 3.85
N GLY A 96 10.48 -7.73 3.84
CA GLY A 96 9.35 -8.24 4.61
C GLY A 96 7.98 -7.92 4.04
N TRP A 97 7.87 -7.36 2.83
CA TRP A 97 6.59 -7.16 2.14
C TRP A 97 5.96 -8.49 1.74
N LEU A 98 6.80 -9.46 1.35
CA LEU A 98 6.38 -10.84 1.17
C LEU A 98 7.00 -11.71 2.26
N ILE A 99 6.17 -12.35 3.06
CA ILE A 99 6.62 -13.32 4.07
C ILE A 99 6.16 -14.73 3.69
N PRO A 100 6.92 -15.79 4.02
CA PRO A 100 6.44 -17.15 3.83
C PRO A 100 5.09 -17.36 4.51
N TYR A 101 4.16 -17.97 3.79
CA TYR A 101 2.82 -18.23 4.31
C TYR A 101 2.86 -19.36 5.35
N ASP A 102 2.30 -19.11 6.52
CA ASP A 102 2.22 -20.07 7.62
C ASP A 102 0.78 -20.56 7.78
N GLU A 103 0.48 -21.73 7.24
CA GLU A 103 -0.85 -22.35 7.35
C GLU A 103 -1.22 -22.73 8.79
N GLY A 104 -0.22 -23.02 9.65
CA GLY A 104 -0.47 -23.33 11.05
C GLY A 104 -0.97 -22.13 11.83
N LYS A 105 -0.53 -20.93 11.46
CA LYS A 105 -0.95 -19.66 12.07
C LYS A 105 -2.18 -19.04 11.39
N LEU A 106 -2.22 -19.06 10.06
CA LEU A 106 -3.20 -18.31 9.26
C LEU A 106 -4.37 -19.16 8.76
N GLY A 107 -4.29 -20.49 8.92
CA GLY A 107 -5.20 -21.44 8.30
C GLY A 107 -4.89 -21.65 6.81
N PRO A 108 -5.77 -22.35 6.07
CA PRO A 108 -5.57 -22.54 4.64
C PRO A 108 -5.66 -21.21 3.88
N PRO A 109 -4.91 -21.05 2.77
CA PRO A 109 -5.00 -19.88 1.93
C PRO A 109 -6.40 -19.78 1.30
N LYS A 110 -6.93 -18.56 1.23
CA LYS A 110 -8.27 -18.27 0.71
C LYS A 110 -8.27 -17.68 -0.69
N ALA A 111 -7.16 -17.13 -1.14
CA ALA A 111 -7.01 -16.68 -2.51
C ALA A 111 -5.56 -16.76 -2.96
N LEU A 112 -5.37 -16.87 -4.27
CA LEU A 112 -4.09 -16.77 -4.91
C LEU A 112 -4.11 -15.58 -5.87
N ILE A 113 -3.20 -14.64 -5.67
CA ILE A 113 -3.02 -13.48 -6.52
C ILE A 113 -1.95 -13.80 -7.56
N PRO A 114 -2.28 -13.77 -8.87
CA PRO A 114 -1.29 -13.98 -9.91
C PRO A 114 -0.23 -12.89 -9.88
N LEU A 115 1.02 -13.28 -10.07
CA LEU A 115 2.09 -12.35 -10.38
C LEU A 115 2.24 -12.18 -11.90
N MET A 116 2.63 -10.99 -12.32
CA MET A 116 2.99 -10.70 -13.72
C MET A 116 4.14 -9.70 -13.75
N GLU A 117 4.95 -9.73 -14.81
CA GLU A 117 5.96 -8.72 -15.05
C GLU A 117 5.41 -7.55 -15.87
N ILE A 118 5.85 -6.35 -15.53
CA ILE A 118 5.63 -5.16 -16.34
C ILE A 118 6.98 -4.51 -16.60
N THR A 119 7.38 -4.46 -17.87
CA THR A 119 8.58 -3.74 -18.31
C THR A 119 8.26 -2.25 -18.45
N GLN A 120 8.94 -1.43 -17.65
CA GLN A 120 8.91 0.03 -17.76
C GLN A 120 10.12 0.49 -18.57
N SER A 121 10.01 0.43 -19.91
CA SER A 121 11.09 0.77 -20.84
C SER A 121 11.69 2.15 -20.60
N SER A 122 10.86 3.16 -20.31
CA SER A 122 11.30 4.53 -20.00
C SER A 122 12.13 4.66 -18.73
N LYS A 123 12.03 3.69 -17.81
CA LYS A 123 12.77 3.65 -16.55
C LYS A 123 13.86 2.59 -16.52
N GLY A 124 13.97 1.76 -17.57
CA GLY A 124 14.86 0.61 -17.62
C GLY A 124 14.65 -0.34 -16.44
N LYS A 125 13.39 -0.57 -16.04
CA LYS A 125 13.05 -1.39 -14.86
C LYS A 125 11.94 -2.39 -15.17
N VAL A 126 12.05 -3.56 -14.59
CA VAL A 126 10.98 -4.56 -14.56
C VAL A 126 10.31 -4.52 -13.19
N ARG A 127 8.98 -4.54 -13.17
CA ARG A 127 8.19 -4.49 -11.94
C ARG A 127 7.29 -5.71 -11.86
N PRO A 128 7.35 -6.48 -10.76
CA PRO A 128 6.31 -7.41 -10.42
C PRO A 128 5.01 -6.65 -10.13
N VAL A 129 3.90 -7.14 -10.69
CA VAL A 129 2.56 -6.63 -10.45
C VAL A 129 1.69 -7.79 -9.98
N MET A 130 0.88 -7.52 -8.97
CA MET A 130 -0.09 -8.46 -8.43
C MET A 130 -1.46 -8.18 -9.04
N ASP A 131 -2.07 -9.20 -9.63
CA ASP A 131 -3.37 -9.09 -10.29
C ASP A 131 -4.54 -9.22 -9.30
N PHE A 132 -4.92 -8.10 -8.68
CA PHE A 132 -5.99 -8.05 -7.68
C PHE A 132 -7.41 -8.04 -8.27
N ARG A 133 -7.60 -8.23 -9.58
CA ARG A 133 -8.92 -8.06 -10.22
C ARG A 133 -10.03 -8.89 -9.58
N GLU A 134 -9.74 -10.15 -9.26
CA GLU A 134 -10.70 -11.06 -8.62
C GLU A 134 -11.00 -10.62 -7.18
N LEU A 135 -9.96 -10.36 -6.36
CA LEU A 135 -10.14 -9.93 -4.97
C LEU A 135 -10.90 -8.61 -4.87
N ASN A 136 -10.58 -7.65 -5.74
CA ASN A 136 -11.20 -6.32 -5.74
C ASN A 136 -12.71 -6.36 -6.07
N ALA A 137 -13.21 -7.41 -6.71
CA ALA A 137 -14.65 -7.59 -6.92
C ALA A 137 -15.43 -7.81 -5.60
N HIS A 138 -14.73 -8.16 -4.51
CA HIS A 138 -15.32 -8.44 -3.20
C HIS A 138 -15.09 -7.32 -2.17
N ILE A 139 -14.31 -6.28 -2.50
CA ILE A 139 -14.06 -5.13 -1.62
C ILE A 139 -15.10 -4.06 -1.93
N ASP A 140 -15.70 -3.43 -0.90
CA ASP A 140 -16.63 -2.34 -1.14
C ASP A 140 -15.90 -1.21 -1.88
N THR A 141 -16.52 -0.64 -2.90
CA THR A 141 -15.89 0.41 -3.70
C THR A 141 -16.40 1.76 -3.25
N PHE A 142 -15.47 2.66 -2.97
CA PHE A 142 -15.75 4.07 -2.82
C PHE A 142 -14.83 4.87 -3.73
N THR A 143 -15.42 5.50 -4.75
CA THR A 143 -14.69 6.47 -5.56
C THR A 143 -14.62 7.77 -4.76
N ALA A 144 -13.57 7.92 -3.95
CA ALA A 144 -13.31 9.20 -3.30
C ALA A 144 -13.16 10.28 -4.38
N ASN A 145 -13.75 11.46 -4.14
CA ASN A 145 -13.54 12.61 -5.00
C ASN A 145 -12.04 12.91 -5.03
N CYS A 146 -11.43 12.99 -6.22
CA CYS A 146 -10.04 13.38 -6.33
C CYS A 146 -9.86 14.79 -5.76
N ASP A 147 -9.08 14.92 -4.68
CA ASP A 147 -8.74 16.20 -4.05
C ASP A 147 -8.02 17.15 -5.02
N VAL A 148 -7.40 16.60 -6.08
CA VAL A 148 -6.68 17.34 -7.12
C VAL A 148 -7.54 17.45 -8.37
N CYS A 149 -8.35 18.51 -8.44
CA CYS A 149 -9.06 18.90 -9.65
C CYS A 149 -8.22 19.87 -10.52
N ALA A 150 -8.66 20.13 -11.74
CA ALA A 150 -8.00 21.08 -12.64
C ALA A 150 -7.83 22.48 -12.01
N GLN A 151 -8.73 22.88 -11.11
CA GLN A 151 -8.62 24.12 -10.36
C GLN A 151 -7.45 24.10 -9.36
N ARG A 152 -7.28 23.01 -8.58
CA ARG A 152 -6.13 22.87 -7.67
C ARG A 152 -4.80 22.93 -8.40
N LEU A 153 -4.70 22.29 -9.57
CA LEU A 153 -3.50 22.39 -10.41
C LEU A 153 -3.23 23.82 -10.88
N ARG A 154 -4.26 24.61 -11.21
CA ARG A 154 -4.10 26.03 -11.56
C ARG A 154 -3.64 26.85 -10.36
N GLU A 155 -4.18 26.60 -9.17
CA GLU A 155 -3.76 27.24 -7.92
C GLU A 155 -2.28 26.96 -7.63
N TRP A 156 -1.84 25.70 -7.74
CA TRP A 156 -0.45 25.31 -7.53
C TRP A 156 0.50 25.98 -8.53
N ARG A 157 0.14 26.02 -9.82
CA ARG A 157 0.95 26.72 -10.85
C ARG A 157 1.09 28.22 -10.58
N ARG A 158 0.19 28.83 -9.79
CA ARG A 158 0.25 30.26 -9.43
C ARG A 158 1.11 30.55 -8.19
N GLN A 159 1.60 29.54 -7.46
CA GLN A 159 2.37 29.74 -6.23
C GLN A 159 3.81 30.26 -6.44
N GLY A 160 4.23 30.50 -7.68
CA GLY A 160 5.53 31.08 -8.01
C GLY A 160 6.68 30.09 -7.85
N VAL A 161 7.89 30.59 -7.58
CA VAL A 161 9.14 29.81 -7.61
C VAL A 161 9.53 29.18 -6.27
N ASN A 162 8.89 29.59 -5.16
CA ASN A 162 9.22 29.11 -3.82
C ASN A 162 8.31 27.93 -3.40
N VAL A 163 8.35 26.85 -4.17
CA VAL A 163 7.55 25.64 -3.95
C VAL A 163 8.45 24.42 -3.84
N ALA A 164 8.05 23.46 -3.01
CA ALA A 164 8.69 22.15 -2.92
C ALA A 164 7.66 21.06 -3.24
N ILE A 165 8.11 20.01 -3.95
CA ILE A 165 7.31 18.83 -4.24
C ILE A 165 7.88 17.68 -3.40
N ILE A 166 7.00 17.02 -2.65
CA ILE A 166 7.33 15.81 -1.90
C ILE A 166 6.67 14.65 -2.62
N ASP A 167 7.46 13.60 -2.89
CA ASP A 167 6.97 12.33 -3.42
C ASP A 167 7.22 11.21 -2.40
N LEU A 168 6.20 10.38 -2.18
CA LEU A 168 6.31 9.23 -1.27
C LEU A 168 6.80 8.02 -2.05
N ASN A 169 8.07 7.66 -1.82
CA ASN A 169 8.66 6.48 -2.46
C ASN A 169 7.99 5.19 -1.98
N LYS A 170 7.51 4.35 -2.89
CA LYS A 170 6.82 3.08 -2.58
C LYS A 170 5.63 3.25 -1.62
N ALA A 171 4.86 4.33 -1.77
CA ALA A 171 3.79 4.73 -0.84
C ALA A 171 2.87 3.59 -0.40
N TYR A 172 2.39 2.76 -1.34
CA TYR A 172 1.51 1.64 -1.00
C TYR A 172 2.19 0.60 -0.08
N LEU A 173 3.46 0.28 -0.35
CA LEU A 173 4.26 -0.69 0.41
C LEU A 173 4.69 -0.20 1.80
N GLN A 174 4.32 1.03 2.17
CA GLN A 174 4.49 1.56 3.52
C GLN A 174 3.26 1.31 4.41
N LEU A 175 2.14 0.86 3.84
CA LEU A 175 0.90 0.57 4.56
C LEU A 175 0.81 -0.92 4.82
N HIS A 176 0.84 -1.33 6.09
CA HIS A 176 0.66 -2.73 6.43
C HIS A 176 -0.78 -3.17 6.18
N VAL A 177 -0.95 -4.38 5.69
CA VAL A 177 -2.25 -5.03 5.60
C VAL A 177 -2.50 -5.82 6.88
N ASP A 178 -3.70 -5.71 7.45
CA ASP A 178 -4.08 -6.49 8.62
C ASP A 178 -3.99 -8.00 8.38
N GLN A 179 -3.61 -8.77 9.40
CA GLN A 179 -3.38 -10.22 9.28
C GLN A 179 -4.63 -10.99 8.83
N SER A 180 -5.83 -10.47 9.09
CA SER A 180 -7.08 -11.06 8.61
C SER A 180 -7.19 -11.11 7.07
N PHE A 181 -6.45 -10.25 6.37
CA PHE A 181 -6.43 -10.19 4.91
C PHE A 181 -5.32 -11.02 4.26
N TRP A 182 -4.30 -11.44 5.02
CA TRP A 182 -3.16 -12.20 4.48
C TRP A 182 -3.56 -13.51 3.77
N PRO A 183 -4.56 -14.29 4.24
CA PRO A 183 -5.04 -15.47 3.51
C PRO A 183 -5.59 -15.17 2.11
N TYR A 184 -6.05 -13.94 1.87
CA TYR A 184 -6.60 -13.50 0.57
C TYR A 184 -5.55 -12.82 -0.32
N GLN A 185 -4.35 -12.56 0.20
CA GLN A 185 -3.29 -11.85 -0.50
C GLN A 185 -2.04 -12.71 -0.57
N SER A 186 -2.20 -13.95 -1.01
CA SER A 186 -1.10 -14.90 -1.16
C SER A 186 -0.63 -14.99 -2.61
N VAL A 187 0.66 -15.26 -2.81
CA VAL A 187 1.31 -15.42 -4.12
C VAL A 187 2.18 -16.68 -4.09
N ILE A 188 2.43 -17.28 -5.26
CA ILE A 188 3.43 -18.34 -5.41
C ILE A 188 4.66 -17.76 -6.09
N PHE A 189 5.80 -17.83 -5.42
CA PHE A 189 7.09 -17.44 -5.95
C PHE A 189 8.11 -18.56 -5.73
N LYS A 190 8.79 -18.99 -6.80
CA LYS A 190 9.74 -20.13 -6.79
C LYS A 190 9.18 -21.40 -6.13
N GLY A 191 7.91 -21.69 -6.40
CA GLY A 191 7.21 -22.88 -5.87
C GLY A 191 6.85 -22.80 -4.39
N ARG A 192 7.05 -21.66 -3.73
CA ARG A 192 6.69 -21.44 -2.32
C ARG A 192 5.59 -20.38 -2.22
N ARG A 193 4.70 -20.53 -1.24
CA ARG A 193 3.64 -19.57 -0.96
C ARG A 193 4.13 -18.47 -0.03
N TYR A 194 3.80 -17.24 -0.37
CA TYR A 194 4.03 -16.05 0.43
C TYR A 194 2.71 -15.30 0.62
N CYS A 195 2.58 -14.49 1.67
CA CYS A 195 1.53 -13.47 1.77
C CYS A 195 2.12 -12.07 1.76
N LEU A 196 1.34 -11.14 1.20
CA LEU A 196 1.61 -9.71 1.25
C LEU A 196 1.28 -9.15 2.63
N THR A 197 2.21 -8.40 3.21
CA THR A 197 2.08 -7.79 4.54
C THR A 197 2.00 -6.26 4.51
N GLY A 198 2.33 -5.68 3.35
CA GLY A 198 2.45 -4.24 3.10
C GLY A 198 1.67 -3.80 1.87
#